data_AF-A0A557SNQ8-F1
#
_entry.id   AF-A0A557SNQ8-F1
#
_cell.length_a   1.000
_cell.length_b   1.000
_cell.length_c   1.000
_cell.angle_alpha   90.00
_cell.angle_beta   90.00
_cell.angle_gamma   90.00
#
_symmetry.space_group_name_H-M   'P 1'
#
loop_
_entity.id
_entity.type
_entity.pdbx_description
1 polymer ?
#
loop_
_entity_poly.entity_id
_entity_poly.type
_entity_poly.pdbx_seq_one_letter_code
_entity_poly.pdbx_strand_id
1 'polypeptide(L)'
;MIYTASSTIHGTGVFAKKTIDEGDYIGTYHGPVVKRNGTYVLWVFESDDEESAVGRSGRNLLRFLNHSSSGNAEFDGFDLYAKRSIGIGDEITFDYQSDE
;
A
#
# COMPACT_ATOMS: atom_id res chain seq x y z
N MET A 1 13.48 -5.95 0.15
CA MET A 1 12.29 -6.62 0.72
C MET A 1 11.22 -6.85 -0.34
N ILE A 2 10.94 -5.88 -1.22
CA ILE A 2 9.94 -5.99 -2.30
C ILE A 2 10.52 -5.70 -3.70
N TYR A 3 9.81 -6.09 -4.76
CA TYR A 3 10.06 -5.71 -6.17
C TYR A 3 8.75 -5.42 -6.90
N THR A 4 8.84 -4.88 -8.11
CA THR A 4 7.72 -4.72 -9.03
C THR A 4 7.84 -5.66 -10.22
N ALA A 5 6.71 -6.19 -10.68
CA ALA A 5 6.61 -7.00 -11.90
C ALA A 5 5.20 -6.82 -12.50
N SER A 6 4.95 -7.43 -13.67
CA SER A 6 3.60 -7.48 -14.23
C SER A 6 2.66 -8.23 -13.28
N SER A 7 1.52 -7.62 -12.97
CA SER A 7 0.49 -8.21 -12.10
C SER A 7 -0.53 -9.01 -12.91
N THR A 8 -1.07 -10.06 -12.29
CA THR A 8 -2.23 -10.79 -12.81
C THR A 8 -3.55 -10.09 -12.48
N ILE A 9 -3.54 -9.15 -11.53
CA ILE A 9 -4.69 -8.29 -11.18
C ILE A 9 -4.76 -7.13 -12.16
N HIS A 10 -3.75 -6.27 -12.18
CA HIS A 10 -3.72 -5.11 -13.07
C HIS A 10 -2.32 -4.50 -13.21
N GLY A 11 -1.89 -4.26 -14.46
CA GLY A 11 -0.70 -3.47 -14.78
C GLY A 11 0.58 -3.95 -14.07
N THR A 12 1.16 -3.07 -13.25
CA THR A 12 2.34 -3.37 -12.41
C THR A 12 1.88 -3.62 -10.98
N GLY A 13 2.36 -4.72 -10.38
CA GLY A 13 2.14 -5.05 -8.97
C GLY A 13 3.42 -4.96 -8.14
N VAL A 14 3.27 -5.09 -6.83
CA VAL A 14 4.39 -5.17 -5.87
C VAL A 14 4.43 -6.59 -5.29
N PHE A 15 5.62 -7.18 -5.21
CA PHE A 15 5.81 -8.58 -4.84
C PHE A 15 6.88 -8.73 -3.76
N ALA A 16 6.74 -9.76 -2.93
CA ALA A 16 7.69 -10.05 -1.87
C ALA A 16 8.97 -10.73 -2.41
N LYS A 17 10.16 -10.18 -2.12
CA LYS A 17 11.45 -10.80 -2.48
C LYS A 17 11.88 -11.92 -1.52
N LYS A 18 11.28 -11.97 -0.34
CA LYS A 18 11.53 -12.92 0.74
C LYS A 18 10.22 -13.16 1.49
N THR A 19 10.15 -14.19 2.32
CA THR A 19 9.02 -14.35 3.25
C THR A 19 8.92 -13.13 4.16
N ILE A 20 7.69 -12.69 4.39
CA ILE A 20 7.32 -11.60 5.29
C ILE A 20 6.31 -12.20 6.27
N ASP A 21 6.58 -12.11 7.56
CA ASP A 21 5.72 -12.67 8.59
C ASP A 21 4.54 -11.72 8.89
N GLU A 22 3.49 -12.23 9.51
CA GLU A 22 2.37 -11.39 9.95
C GLU A 22 2.85 -10.32 10.93
N GLY A 23 2.42 -9.07 10.72
CA GLY A 23 2.84 -7.91 11.49
C GLY A 23 4.19 -7.30 11.07
N ASP A 24 4.92 -7.92 10.13
CA ASP A 24 6.19 -7.35 9.67
C ASP A 24 5.98 -6.01 8.94
N TYR A 25 6.86 -5.06 9.24
CA TYR A 25 6.99 -3.82 8.48
C TYR A 25 7.58 -4.11 7.09
N ILE A 26 6.87 -3.67 6.05
CA ILE A 26 7.24 -3.86 4.64
C ILE A 26 7.95 -2.61 4.09
N GLY A 27 7.45 -1.42 4.41
CA GLY A 27 8.00 -0.15 3.96
C GLY A 27 7.06 1.05 4.10
N THR A 28 7.63 2.25 4.14
CA THR A 28 6.87 3.51 4.13
C THR A 28 6.50 3.96 2.71
N TYR A 29 5.28 4.45 2.52
CA TYR A 29 4.83 5.14 1.32
C TYR A 29 5.44 6.56 1.27
N HIS A 30 6.44 6.72 0.39
CA HIS A 30 7.20 7.96 0.30
C HIS A 30 6.71 8.84 -0.84
N GLY A 31 6.54 10.14 -0.55
CA GLY A 31 6.14 11.13 -1.54
C GLY A 31 5.93 12.50 -0.91
N PRO A 32 5.91 13.58 -1.69
CA PRO A 32 5.51 14.89 -1.20
C PRO A 32 4.04 14.88 -0.76
N VAL A 33 3.73 15.70 0.24
CA VAL A 33 2.35 15.97 0.66
C VAL A 33 1.62 16.70 -0.46
N VAL A 34 0.37 16.32 -0.71
CA VAL A 34 -0.48 16.91 -1.75
C VAL A 34 -1.87 17.22 -1.21
N LYS A 35 -2.55 18.18 -1.86
CA LYS A 35 -3.93 18.59 -1.55
C LYS A 35 -4.93 18.20 -2.65
N ARG A 36 -4.50 17.46 -3.67
CA ARG A 36 -5.31 17.08 -4.83
C ARG A 36 -5.11 15.61 -5.15
N ASN A 37 -6.18 14.96 -5.57
CA ASN A 37 -6.16 13.58 -6.04
C ASN A 37 -5.27 13.40 -7.28
N GLY A 38 -4.76 12.19 -7.42
CA GLY A 38 -3.97 11.75 -8.56
C GLY A 38 -3.73 10.25 -8.51
N THR A 39 -3.26 9.67 -9.62
CA THR A 39 -3.12 8.22 -9.82
C THR A 39 -2.37 7.49 -8.70
N TYR A 40 -1.39 8.15 -8.09
CA TYR A 40 -0.54 7.59 -7.05
C TYR A 40 -0.65 8.39 -5.75
N VAL A 41 -1.81 8.95 -5.45
CA VAL A 41 -2.04 9.63 -4.18
C VAL A 41 -2.64 8.63 -3.20
N LEU A 42 -1.93 8.38 -2.10
CA LEU A 42 -2.47 7.69 -0.93
C LEU A 42 -2.95 8.74 0.06
N TRP A 43 -4.21 8.63 0.49
CA TRP A 43 -4.77 9.41 1.58
C TRP A 43 -4.78 8.57 2.85
N VAL A 44 -4.37 9.21 3.94
CA VAL A 44 -4.31 8.61 5.27
C VAL A 44 -5.09 9.53 6.20
N PHE A 45 -6.02 8.95 6.94
CA PHE A 45 -6.85 9.64 7.90
C PHE A 45 -6.29 9.35 9.29
N GLU A 46 -5.87 10.39 10.03
CA GLU A 46 -5.30 10.22 11.39
C GLU A 46 -6.40 10.11 12.47
N SER A 47 -7.68 10.32 12.11
CA SER A 47 -8.86 10.18 12.98
C SER A 47 -10.14 10.05 12.14
N ASP A 48 -11.31 9.87 12.78
CA ASP A 48 -12.64 9.94 12.12
C ASP A 48 -12.96 11.33 11.52
N ASP A 49 -12.05 12.30 11.64
CA ASP A 49 -12.17 13.62 11.03
C ASP A 49 -11.61 13.60 9.60
N GLU A 50 -12.50 13.60 8.60
CA GLU A 50 -12.12 13.70 7.18
C GLU A 50 -11.29 14.98 6.88
N GLU A 51 -11.43 16.06 7.65
CA GLU A 51 -10.62 17.27 7.47
C GLU A 51 -9.15 17.07 7.86
N SER A 52 -8.83 15.98 8.58
CA SER A 52 -7.47 15.62 8.99
C SER A 52 -6.69 14.79 7.95
N ALA A 53 -7.29 14.47 6.81
CA ALA A 53 -6.67 13.60 5.80
C ALA A 53 -5.35 14.18 5.25
N VAL A 54 -4.29 13.38 5.30
CA VAL A 54 -3.00 13.72 4.70
C VAL A 54 -2.80 12.91 3.42
N GLY A 55 -2.67 13.60 2.29
CA GLY A 55 -2.39 12.98 1.00
C GLY A 55 -0.89 12.96 0.67
N ARG A 56 -0.35 11.84 0.18
CA ARG A 56 1.02 11.76 -0.37
C ARG A 56 1.04 11.24 -1.79
N SER A 57 1.79 11.93 -2.67
CA SER A 57 2.02 11.50 -4.06
C SER A 57 3.20 10.53 -4.15
N GLY A 58 2.92 9.23 -4.28
CA GLY A 58 3.89 8.14 -4.22
C GLY A 58 5.05 8.23 -5.23
N ARG A 59 6.27 8.09 -4.71
CA ARG A 59 7.54 8.14 -5.46
C ARG A 59 8.36 6.85 -5.37
N ASN A 60 7.97 5.92 -4.51
CA ASN A 60 8.61 4.60 -4.38
C ASN A 60 7.74 3.47 -4.94
N LEU A 61 8.23 2.23 -4.83
CA LEU A 61 7.58 1.05 -5.43
C LEU A 61 6.16 0.81 -4.91
N LEU A 62 5.85 1.20 -3.67
CA LEU A 62 4.53 1.00 -3.06
C LEU A 62 3.40 1.71 -3.79
N ARG A 63 3.70 2.69 -4.67
CA ARG A 63 2.68 3.29 -5.54
C ARG A 63 2.04 2.33 -6.56
N PHE A 64 2.63 1.15 -6.72
CA PHE A 64 2.14 0.09 -7.60
C PHE A 64 1.46 -1.05 -6.85
N LEU A 65 1.20 -0.90 -5.54
CA LEU A 65 0.34 -1.86 -4.83
C LEU A 65 -1.02 -1.90 -5.52
N ASN A 66 -1.56 -3.10 -5.70
CA ASN A 66 -2.89 -3.29 -6.24
C ASN A 66 -3.92 -3.49 -5.12
N HIS A 67 -5.19 -3.24 -5.47
CA HIS A 67 -6.33 -3.44 -4.58
C HIS A 67 -6.71 -4.92 -4.47
N SER A 68 -7.03 -5.35 -3.26
CA SER A 68 -7.81 -6.55 -2.99
C SER A 68 -8.58 -6.38 -1.67
N SER A 69 -9.89 -6.66 -1.66
CA SER A 69 -10.70 -6.59 -0.43
C SER A 69 -10.26 -7.59 0.65
N SER A 70 -9.58 -8.67 0.25
CA SER A 70 -8.94 -9.64 1.16
C SER A 70 -7.41 -9.50 1.14
N GLY A 71 -6.94 -8.26 0.97
CA GLY A 71 -5.53 -7.89 0.88
C GLY A 71 -4.68 -8.49 2.00
N ASN A 72 -3.40 -8.73 1.69
CA ASN A 72 -2.45 -9.33 2.63
C ASN A 72 -1.58 -8.28 3.35
N ALA A 73 -1.77 -7.00 3.07
CA ALA A 73 -1.10 -5.88 3.75
C ALA A 73 -2.10 -4.75 4.06
N GLU A 74 -1.73 -3.91 5.01
CA GLU A 74 -2.48 -2.71 5.40
C GLU A 74 -1.55 -1.55 5.75
N PHE A 75 -2.06 -0.34 5.61
CA PHE A 75 -1.36 0.87 6.04
C PHE A 75 -1.75 1.23 7.47
N ASP A 76 -0.74 1.46 8.31
CA ASP A 76 -0.85 2.26 9.53
C ASP A 76 -0.11 3.58 9.27
N GLY A 77 -0.87 4.66 9.16
CA GLY A 77 -0.35 5.90 8.63
C GLY A 77 0.14 5.72 7.18
N PHE A 78 1.41 6.05 6.93
CA PHE A 78 2.08 5.77 5.65
C PHE A 78 2.95 4.52 5.68
N ASP A 79 2.96 3.77 6.77
CA ASP A 79 3.77 2.57 6.91
C ASP A 79 2.94 1.34 6.55
N LEU A 80 3.47 0.50 5.66
CA LEU A 80 2.79 -0.72 5.23
C LEU A 80 3.27 -1.90 6.08
N TYR A 81 2.31 -2.65 6.61
CA TYR A 81 2.52 -3.86 7.40
C TYR A 81 1.81 -5.06 6.77
N ALA A 82 2.34 -6.26 7.00
CA ALA A 82 1.70 -7.50 6.57
C ALA A 82 0.54 -7.89 7.51
N LYS A 83 -0.65 -8.14 6.96
CA LYS A 83 -1.84 -8.63 7.70
C LYS A 83 -1.80 -10.14 7.98
N ARG A 84 -0.95 -10.86 7.26
CA ARG A 84 -0.74 -12.31 7.31
C ARG A 84 0.60 -12.63 6.69
N SER A 85 1.11 -13.84 6.88
CA SER A 85 2.34 -14.28 6.20
C SER A 85 2.22 -14.15 4.67
N ILE A 86 3.24 -13.59 4.05
CA ILE A 86 3.37 -13.39 2.59
C ILE A 86 4.57 -14.18 2.10
N GLY A 87 4.34 -15.10 1.17
CA GLY A 87 5.36 -15.95 0.59
C GLY A 87 6.25 -15.22 -0.41
N ILE A 88 7.40 -15.84 -0.73
CA ILE A 88 8.30 -15.33 -1.78
C ILE A 88 7.56 -15.32 -3.13
N GLY A 89 7.52 -14.16 -3.78
CA GLY A 89 6.86 -14.00 -5.07
C GLY A 89 5.36 -13.77 -5.00
N ASP A 90 4.74 -13.78 -3.81
CA ASP A 90 3.35 -13.39 -3.65
C ASP A 90 3.18 -11.89 -3.93
N GLU A 91 2.06 -11.54 -4.57
CA GLU A 91 1.68 -10.14 -4.78
C GLU A 91 1.16 -9.54 -3.46
N ILE A 92 1.72 -8.39 -3.11
CA ILE A 92 1.32 -7.60 -1.95
C ILE A 92 0.19 -6.68 -2.39
N THR A 93 -0.95 -6.80 -1.72
CA THR A 93 -2.18 -6.06 -2.00
C THR A 93 -2.75 -5.53 -0.70
N PHE A 94 -3.49 -4.43 -0.79
CA PHE A 94 -4.19 -3.86 0.35
C PHE A 94 -5.63 -3.53 -0.04
N ASP A 95 -6.50 -3.48 0.97
CA ASP A 95 -7.85 -2.97 0.77
C ASP A 95 -7.77 -1.46 0.62
N TYR A 96 -8.34 -0.93 -0.46
CA TYR A 96 -8.26 0.50 -0.73
C TYR A 96 -9.19 1.30 0.16
N GLN A 97 -10.18 0.63 0.82
CA GLN A 97 -11.24 1.21 1.66
C GLN A 97 -11.26 2.73 1.62
N SER A 98 -11.69 3.24 0.47
CA SER A 98 -12.36 4.53 0.39
C SER A 98 -13.79 4.23 0.81
N ASP A 99 -14.32 4.98 1.76
CA ASP A 99 -15.70 4.94 2.20
C ASP A 99 -16.68 4.57 1.06
N GLU A 100 -17.53 3.55 1.27
CA GLU A 100 -18.75 3.37 0.45
C GLU A 100 -19.72 4.53 0.69
#